data_AF-A0A6B1GUN2-F1
#
_entry.id   AF-A0A6B1GUN2-F1
#
_cell.length_a   1.000
_cell.length_b   1.000
_cell.length_c   1.000
_cell.angle_alpha   90.00
_cell.angle_beta   90.00
_cell.angle_gamma   90.00
#
_symmetry.space_group_name_H-M   'P 1'
#
loop_
_entity.id
_entity.type
_entity.pdbx_description
1 polymer ?
#
loop_
_entity_poly.entity_id
_entity_poly.type
_entity_poly.pdbx_seq_one_letter_code
_entity_poly.pdbx_strand_id
1 'polypeptide(L)'
;GEFPEGTMLPMDVFRPGSRESINQAGYFEKDFLGMEVAVKDSKRYPEGWAYLSFRDRSGGLRESASAFPKERCYDCHAEHAATDNVFTQFYPVLQRGEIKPASDR
;
A
#
# COMPACT_ATOMS: atom_id res chain seq x y z
N GLY A 1 -11.49 -15.19 1.56
CA GLY A 1 -10.72 -13.96 1.73
C GLY A 1 -11.02 -13.00 0.62
N GLU A 2 -11.58 -11.84 0.95
CA GLU A 2 -11.78 -10.68 0.06
C GLU A 2 -11.53 -9.43 0.90
N PHE A 3 -11.23 -8.30 0.24
CA PHE A 3 -11.20 -7.01 0.92
C PHE A 3 -12.61 -6.40 0.90
N PRO A 4 -13.30 -6.30 2.06
CA PRO A 4 -14.63 -5.69 2.13
C PRO A 4 -14.58 -4.18 1.83
N GLU A 5 -15.72 -3.60 1.44
CA GLU A 5 -15.85 -2.14 1.37
C GLU A 5 -15.48 -1.50 2.71
N GLY A 6 -14.73 -0.39 2.66
CA GLY A 6 -14.14 0.25 3.83
C GLY A 6 -12.77 -0.31 4.23
N THR A 7 -12.22 -1.29 3.51
CA THR A 7 -10.85 -1.78 3.74
C THR A 7 -9.85 -0.64 3.64
N MET A 8 -8.92 -0.58 4.60
CA MET A 8 -7.77 0.32 4.59
C MET A 8 -6.49 -0.50 4.76
N LEU A 9 -5.51 -0.24 3.90
CA LEU A 9 -4.20 -0.87 3.92
C LEU A 9 -3.13 0.22 4.08
N PRO A 10 -2.67 0.50 5.31
CA PRO A 10 -1.56 1.40 5.55
C PRO A 10 -0.23 0.71 5.23
N MET A 11 0.69 1.49 4.66
CA MET A 11 2.08 1.10 4.41
C MET A 11 3.00 2.23 4.89
N ASP A 12 3.84 1.91 5.86
CA ASP A 12 4.87 2.82 6.33
C ASP A 12 6.08 2.82 5.38
N VAL A 13 6.62 3.99 5.14
CA VAL A 13 7.77 4.21 4.26
C VAL A 13 8.94 4.70 5.09
N PHE A 14 10.03 3.94 5.08
CA PHE A 14 11.27 4.28 5.79
C PHE A 14 12.42 4.52 4.81
N ARG A 15 13.38 5.37 5.21
CA ARG A 15 14.70 5.42 4.59
C ARG A 15 15.43 4.12 4.98
N PRO A 16 16.07 3.42 4.02
CA PRO A 16 16.86 2.24 4.35
C PRO A 16 18.18 2.65 5.04
N GLY A 17 18.50 1.96 6.13
CA GLY A 17 19.85 1.90 6.71
C GLY A 17 20.57 0.62 6.29
N SER A 18 21.90 0.63 6.29
CA SER A 18 22.73 -0.57 6.07
C SER A 18 24.13 -0.38 6.67
N ARG A 19 24.78 -1.46 7.11
CA ARG A 19 26.16 -1.44 7.64
C ARG A 19 26.36 -0.45 8.81
N GLU A 20 25.45 -0.49 9.78
CA GLU A 20 25.51 0.34 10.99
C GLU A 20 25.50 -0.55 12.24
N SER A 21 26.30 -0.19 13.26
CA SER A 21 26.43 -0.96 14.50
C SER A 21 26.78 -2.44 14.24
N ILE A 22 26.07 -3.37 14.87
CA ILE A 22 26.23 -4.83 14.69
C ILE A 22 25.67 -5.34 13.37
N ASN A 23 24.89 -4.53 12.64
CA ASN A 23 24.32 -4.95 11.36
C ASN A 23 25.38 -4.76 10.26
N GLN A 24 25.88 -5.88 9.71
CA GLN A 24 26.96 -5.89 8.71
C GLN A 24 26.47 -6.11 7.27
N ALA A 25 25.20 -6.51 7.06
CA ALA A 25 24.66 -6.83 5.73
C ALA A 25 23.12 -6.73 5.68
N GLY A 26 22.58 -6.43 4.50
CA GLY A 26 21.15 -6.22 4.30
C GLY A 26 20.71 -4.79 4.60
N TYR A 27 19.40 -4.62 4.79
CA TYR A 27 18.77 -3.33 5.05
C TYR A 27 17.88 -3.39 6.30
N PHE A 28 17.73 -2.25 6.96
CA PHE A 28 16.81 -2.06 8.07
C PHE A 28 16.10 -0.70 7.97
N GLU A 29 14.99 -0.57 8.68
CA GLU A 29 14.23 0.68 8.77
C GLU A 29 15.00 1.70 9.60
N LYS A 30 15.35 2.84 9.00
CA LYS A 30 16.08 3.92 9.67
C LYS A 30 15.15 5.09 10.00
N ASP A 31 15.01 6.03 9.08
CA ASP A 31 14.20 7.23 9.31
C ASP A 31 12.80 7.00 8.75
N PHE A 32 11.77 7.22 9.56
CA PHE A 32 10.39 7.26 9.07
C PHE A 32 10.21 8.44 8.11
N LEU A 33 9.68 8.17 6.92
CA LEU A 33 9.45 9.18 5.89
C LEU A 33 7.97 9.52 5.73
N GLY A 34 7.06 8.61 6.10
CA GLY A 34 5.62 8.82 6.01
C GLY A 34 4.86 7.54 5.78
N MET A 35 3.55 7.70 5.57
CA MET A 35 2.61 6.60 5.37
C MET A 35 1.85 6.81 4.05
N GLU A 36 1.65 5.71 3.34
CA GLU A 36 0.75 5.60 2.21
C GLU A 36 -0.41 4.69 2.59
N VAL A 37 -1.61 5.01 2.12
CA VAL A 37 -2.81 4.23 2.48
C VAL A 37 -3.62 3.96 1.22
N ALA A 38 -3.91 2.68 0.98
CA ALA A 38 -4.92 2.27 0.00
C ALA A 38 -6.27 2.08 0.70
N VAL A 39 -7.33 2.66 0.15
CA VAL A 39 -8.69 2.63 0.73
C VAL A 39 -9.67 2.10 -0.31
N LYS A 40 -10.44 1.07 0.04
CA LYS A 40 -11.56 0.57 -0.76
C LYS A 40 -12.84 1.29 -0.37
N ASP A 41 -13.34 2.16 -1.22
CA ASP A 41 -14.61 2.87 -1.02
C ASP A 41 -15.23 3.22 -2.38
N SER A 42 -16.03 2.30 -2.89
CA SER A 42 -16.76 2.45 -4.16
C SER A 42 -17.81 3.57 -4.17
N LYS A 43 -18.23 4.06 -2.98
CA LYS A 43 -19.18 5.18 -2.90
C LYS A 43 -18.48 6.52 -3.14
N ARG A 44 -17.21 6.63 -2.77
CA ARG A 44 -16.41 7.86 -2.92
C ARG A 44 -15.55 7.86 -4.17
N TYR A 45 -15.08 6.70 -4.61
CA TYR A 45 -14.10 6.58 -5.68
C TYR A 45 -14.65 5.72 -6.82
N PRO A 46 -14.77 6.25 -8.04
CA PRO A 46 -15.33 5.52 -9.18
C PRO A 46 -14.64 4.18 -9.47
N GLU A 47 -13.34 4.13 -9.19
CA GLU A 47 -12.52 2.95 -9.45
C GLU A 47 -12.53 1.93 -8.29
N GLY A 48 -13.31 2.20 -7.23
CA GLY A 48 -13.42 1.36 -6.04
C GLY A 48 -12.27 1.53 -5.04
N TRP A 49 -11.05 1.79 -5.53
CA TRP A 49 -9.86 1.99 -4.72
C TRP A 49 -9.26 3.39 -4.88
N ALA A 50 -8.80 3.96 -3.78
CA ALA A 50 -8.04 5.20 -3.74
C ALA A 50 -6.70 5.01 -3.02
N TYR A 51 -5.69 5.75 -3.48
CA TYR A 51 -4.34 5.73 -2.93
C TYR A 51 -3.98 7.13 -2.44
N LEU A 52 -3.55 7.21 -1.18
CA LEU A 52 -3.28 8.46 -0.50
C LEU A 52 -1.87 8.43 0.09
N SER A 53 -1.21 9.59 0.14
CA SER A 53 0.06 9.75 0.84
C SER A 53 0.00 10.89 1.84
N PHE A 54 0.36 10.58 3.08
CA PHE A 54 0.49 11.55 4.15
C PHE A 54 1.86 12.24 4.14
N ARG A 55 2.72 11.92 3.17
CA ARG A 55 4.01 12.57 3.01
C ARG A 55 3.89 13.84 2.15
N ASP A 56 4.45 14.93 2.63
CA ASP A 56 4.53 16.18 1.89
C ASP A 56 5.66 16.16 0.83
N ARG A 57 5.60 17.09 -0.13
CA ARG A 57 6.61 17.16 -1.21
C ARG A 57 7.98 17.68 -0.71
N SER A 58 8.01 18.34 0.44
CA SER A 58 9.21 18.82 1.15
C SER A 58 9.81 17.78 2.12
N GLY A 59 9.16 16.63 2.31
CA GLY A 59 9.59 15.53 3.19
C GLY A 59 8.98 15.48 4.59
N GLY A 60 8.05 16.37 4.97
CA GLY A 60 7.29 16.31 6.23
C GLY A 60 5.99 15.48 6.13
N LEU A 61 5.23 15.46 7.23
CA LEU A 61 3.97 14.72 7.35
C LEU A 61 2.77 15.67 7.31
N ARG A 62 1.70 15.23 6.66
CA ARG A 62 0.41 15.93 6.59
C ARG A 62 -0.57 15.31 7.56
N GLU A 63 -1.44 16.13 8.13
CA GLU A 63 -2.56 15.67 8.97
C GLU A 63 -3.68 15.01 8.15
N SER A 64 -3.79 15.36 6.87
CA SER A 64 -4.76 14.79 5.93
C SER A 64 -4.17 14.62 4.53
N ALA A 65 -4.79 13.73 3.75
CA ALA A 65 -4.39 13.43 2.39
C ALA A 65 -5.62 13.37 1.47
N SER A 66 -5.40 13.57 0.18
CA SER A 66 -6.39 13.35 -0.87
C SER A 66 -5.92 12.23 -1.78
N ALA A 67 -6.87 11.55 -2.43
CA ALA A 67 -6.56 10.52 -3.40
C ALA A 67 -5.71 11.07 -4.55
N PHE A 68 -4.71 10.30 -4.97
CA PHE A 68 -3.98 10.61 -6.19
C PHE A 68 -4.84 10.38 -7.44
N PRO A 69 -4.52 11.06 -8.56
CA PRO A 69 -5.04 10.69 -9.87
C PRO A 69 -4.77 9.22 -10.19
N LYS A 70 -5.67 8.61 -10.96
CA LYS A 70 -5.67 7.18 -11.30
C LYS A 70 -4.32 6.73 -11.87
N GLU A 71 -3.77 7.52 -12.78
CA GLU A 71 -2.56 7.24 -13.55
C GLU A 71 -1.31 7.16 -12.67
N ARG A 72 -1.38 7.70 -11.45
CA ARG A 72 -0.24 7.72 -10.54
C ARG A 72 -0.07 6.41 -9.75
N CYS A 73 -1.17 5.76 -9.39
CA CYS A 73 -1.15 4.62 -8.47
C CYS A 73 -2.09 3.51 -8.90
N TYR A 74 -3.34 3.85 -9.21
CA TYR A 74 -4.38 2.86 -9.51
C TYR A 74 -4.00 2.00 -10.71
N ASP A 75 -3.54 2.59 -11.82
CA ASP A 75 -3.28 1.83 -13.05
C ASP A 75 -2.23 0.74 -12.84
N CYS A 76 -1.13 1.05 -12.15
CA CYS A 76 -0.08 0.08 -11.80
C CYS A 76 -0.61 -1.05 -10.90
N HIS A 77 -1.46 -0.70 -9.92
CA HIS A 77 -2.08 -1.70 -9.06
C HIS A 77 -3.05 -2.59 -9.83
N ALA A 78 -3.90 -2.01 -10.69
CA ALA A 78 -4.83 -2.77 -11.52
C ALA A 78 -4.13 -3.71 -12.51
N GLU A 79 -2.96 -3.31 -13.03
CA GLU A 79 -2.19 -4.11 -13.99
C GLU A 79 -1.41 -5.27 -13.33
N HIS A 80 -0.90 -5.08 -12.11
CA HIS A 80 0.12 -5.98 -11.55
C HIS A 80 -0.22 -6.61 -10.20
N ALA A 81 -1.25 -6.12 -9.49
CA ALA A 81 -1.65 -6.71 -8.22
C ALA A 81 -2.28 -8.09 -8.43
N ALA A 82 -1.92 -9.07 -7.60
CA ALA A 82 -2.47 -10.41 -7.74
C ALA A 82 -3.95 -10.52 -7.32
N THR A 83 -4.44 -9.66 -6.42
CA THR A 83 -5.83 -9.71 -5.95
C THR A 83 -6.39 -8.34 -5.65
N ASP A 84 -7.49 -7.95 -6.32
CA ASP A 84 -8.33 -6.78 -5.98
C ASP A 84 -7.49 -5.51 -5.70
N ASN A 85 -6.60 -5.16 -6.63
CA ASN A 85 -5.69 -4.02 -6.56
C ASN A 85 -4.73 -4.00 -5.34
N VAL A 86 -4.53 -5.16 -4.69
CA VAL A 86 -3.57 -5.38 -3.60
C VAL A 86 -2.53 -6.41 -4.04
N PHE A 87 -1.24 -6.09 -3.84
CA PHE A 87 -0.10 -6.94 -4.18
C PHE A 87 0.05 -8.15 -3.24
N THR A 88 -1.00 -8.95 -3.11
CA THR A 88 -1.09 -10.16 -2.27
C THR A 88 -0.01 -11.20 -2.54
N GLN A 89 0.62 -11.19 -3.72
CA GLN A 89 1.83 -11.99 -4.02
C GLN A 89 3.00 -11.72 -3.06
N PHE A 90 3.03 -10.56 -2.41
CA PHE A 90 4.05 -10.17 -1.44
C PHE A 90 3.56 -10.21 0.02
N TYR A 91 2.31 -10.61 0.26
CA TYR A 91 1.72 -10.70 1.60
C TYR A 91 1.47 -12.16 2.00
N PRO A 92 2.50 -12.92 2.41
CA PRO A 92 2.36 -14.33 2.74
C PRO A 92 1.41 -14.59 3.92
N VAL A 93 1.24 -13.61 4.82
CA VAL A 93 0.24 -13.68 5.90
C VAL A 93 -1.18 -13.74 5.33
N LEU A 94 -1.49 -12.90 4.34
CA LEU A 94 -2.81 -12.87 3.69
C LEU A 94 -3.03 -14.09 2.80
N GLN A 95 -1.98 -14.58 2.13
CA GLN A 95 -2.05 -15.80 1.33
C GLN A 95 -2.35 -17.04 2.16
N ARG A 96 -1.74 -17.17 3.36
CA ARG A 96 -2.02 -18.28 4.28
C ARG A 96 -3.46 -18.31 4.80
N GLY A 97 -4.16 -17.17 4.75
CA GLY A 97 -5.57 -17.06 5.18
C GLY A 97 -6.61 -17.37 4.08
N GLU A 98 -6.20 -17.87 2.91
CA GLU A 98 -7.04 -18.09 1.71
C GLU A 98 -7.87 -16.85 1.27
N ILE A 99 -7.20 -15.90 0.63
CA ILE A 99 -7.84 -14.96 -0.31
C ILE A 99 -7.81 -15.63 -1.70
N LYS A 100 -8.95 -16.16 -2.16
CA LYS A 100 -9.09 -16.77 -3.49
C LYS A 100 -9.33 -15.67 -4.54
N PRO A 101 -8.72 -15.76 -5.74
CA PRO A 101 -8.91 -14.77 -6.79
C PRO A 101 -10.36 -14.73 -7.29
N ALA A 102 -10.79 -13.56 -7.76
CA ALA A 102 -12.17 -13.30 -8.19
C ALA A 102 -12.61 -14.06 -9.46
N SER A 103 -11.68 -14.72 -10.16
CA SER A 103 -11.91 -15.47 -11.40
C SER A 103 -12.60 -16.83 -11.23
N ASP A 104 -12.74 -17.31 -9.98
CA ASP A 104 -13.20 -18.67 -9.69
C ASP A 104 -14.67 -18.71 -9.20
N ARG A 105 -15.51 -17.74 -9.58
CA ARG A 105 -16.97 -17.71 -9.34
C ARG A 105 -17.77 -17.64 -10.61
#